data_AF-A0A4V1IYZ9-F1
#
_entry.id   AF-A0A4V1IYZ9-F1
#
_cell.length_a   1.000
_cell.length_b   1.000
_cell.length_c   1.000
_cell.angle_alpha   90.00
_cell.angle_beta   90.00
_cell.angle_gamma   90.00
#
_symmetry.space_group_name_H-M   'P 1'
#
loop_
_entity.id
_entity.type
_entity.pdbx_description
1 polymer ?
#
loop_
_entity_poly.entity_id
_entity_poly.type
_entity_poly.pdbx_seq_one_letter_code
_entity_poly.pdbx_strand_id
1 'polypeptide(L)' 'MFQFTVESEHPIRGIQVLKKVCKLFKDQQKEPKLFFVVPTHQFSSFKKQVFVGKSGNSSVQEIQELKQYVLELPVGIK' A
#
# COMPACT_ATOMS: atom_id res chain seq x y z
N MET A 1 -0.26 -1.94 8.43
CA MET A 1 1.10 -2.03 7.86
C MET A 1 1.44 -0.71 7.22
N PHE A 2 2.69 -0.24 7.33
CA PHE A 2 3.13 1.01 6.69
C PHE A 2 4.04 0.68 5.50
N GLN A 3 3.79 1.32 4.36
CA GLN A 3 4.65 1.35 3.20
C GLN A 3 5.01 2.82 2.93
N PHE A 4 6.29 3.13 2.96
CA PHE A 4 6.78 4.47 2.61
C PHE A 4 6.99 4.53 1.10
N THR A 5 6.48 5.58 0.45
CA THR A 5 6.67 5.80 -0.99
C THR A 5 6.83 7.28 -1.29
N VAL A 6 7.64 7.58 -2.30
CA VAL A 6 7.85 8.96 -2.81
C VAL A 6 7.20 9.17 -4.17
N GLU A 7 6.62 8.11 -4.75
CA GLU A 7 5.93 8.12 -6.04
C GLU A 7 4.42 8.16 -5.84
N SER A 8 3.73 8.91 -6.71
CA SER A 8 2.26 8.99 -6.75
C SER A 8 1.59 7.71 -7.25
N GLU A 9 2.32 6.91 -8.04
CA GLU A 9 1.93 5.61 -8.56
C GLU A 9 3.11 4.64 -8.42
N HIS A 10 2.96 3.62 -7.57
CA HIS A 10 3.94 2.57 -7.32
C HIS A 10 3.24 1.21 -7.13
N PRO A 11 3.56 0.19 -7.95
CA PRO A 11 2.91 -1.10 -7.84
C PRO A 11 3.29 -1.84 -6.54
N ILE A 12 2.30 -2.40 -5.84
CA ILE A 12 2.50 -3.20 -4.64
C ILE A 12 3.06 -4.57 -5.05
N ARG A 13 4.33 -4.82 -4.70
CA ARG A 13 5.03 -6.10 -4.95
C ARG A 13 4.88 -7.06 -3.77
N GLY A 14 5.22 -8.33 -3.99
CA GLY A 14 5.31 -9.31 -2.90
C GLY A 14 3.96 -9.74 -2.30
N ILE A 15 2.92 -9.79 -3.13
CA ILE A 15 1.52 -10.00 -2.71
C ILE A 15 1.29 -11.28 -1.92
N GLN A 16 2.08 -12.34 -2.15
CA GLN A 16 1.99 -13.56 -1.36
C GLN A 16 2.28 -13.31 0.13
N VAL A 17 3.26 -12.45 0.44
CA VAL A 17 3.57 -12.05 1.81
C VAL A 17 2.43 -11.20 2.36
N LEU A 18 1.95 -10.23 1.59
CA LEU A 18 0.84 -9.37 1.99
C LEU A 18 -0.44 -10.16 2.30
N LYS A 19 -0.77 -11.17 1.49
CA LYS A 19 -1.89 -12.10 1.74
C LYS A 19 -1.72 -12.86 3.07
N LYS A 20 -0.53 -13.35 3.37
CA LYS A 20 -0.24 -14.03 4.65
C LYS A 20 -0.42 -13.08 5.84
N VAL A 21 0.07 -11.85 5.73
CA VAL A 21 -0.10 -10.86 6.80
C VAL A 21 -1.57 -10.47 6.97
N CYS A 22 -2.32 -10.27 5.87
CA CYS A 22 -3.76 -10.01 5.94
C CYS A 22 -4.50 -11.14 6.65
N LYS A 23 -4.16 -12.41 6.37
CA LYS A 23 -4.73 -13.56 7.07
C LYS A 23 -4.46 -13.49 8.58
N LEU A 24 -3.23 -13.22 8.99
CA LEU A 24 -2.87 -13.07 10.41
C LEU A 24 -3.69 -11.98 11.12
N PHE A 25 -3.94 -10.85 10.46
CA PHE A 25 -4.81 -9.79 11.02
C PHE A 25 -6.25 -10.25 11.18
N LYS A 26 -6.80 -10.95 10.17
CA LYS A 26 -8.16 -11.53 10.26
C LYS A 26 -8.28 -12.56 11.37
N ASP A 27 -7.28 -13.43 11.53
CA ASP A 27 -7.24 -14.43 12.61
C ASP A 27 -7.23 -13.75 13.99
N GLN A 28 -6.68 -12.54 14.08
CA GLN A 28 -6.74 -11.66 15.26
C GLN A 28 -8.00 -10.78 15.34
N GLN A 29 -8.98 -11.00 14.46
CA GLN A 29 -10.22 -10.21 14.34
C GLN A 29 -9.97 -8.71 14.10
N LYS A 30 -8.87 -8.38 13.41
CA LYS A 30 -8.50 -7.01 13.03
C LYS A 30 -8.65 -6.83 11.53
N GLU A 31 -9.17 -5.66 11.14
CA GLU A 31 -9.23 -5.26 9.73
C GLU A 31 -7.80 -4.97 9.21
N PRO A 32 -7.35 -5.63 8.12
CA PRO A 32 -6.06 -5.35 7.54
C PRO A 32 -6.08 -4.00 6.80
N LYS A 33 -5.14 -3.11 7.15
CA LYS A 33 -4.98 -1.77 6.56
C LYS A 33 -3.56 -1.58 6.04
N LEU A 34 -3.45 -1.04 4.82
CA LEU A 34 -2.19 -0.63 4.21
C LEU A 34 -2.13 0.90 4.15
N PHE A 35 -1.16 1.48 4.83
CA PHE A 35 -0.94 2.92 4.85
C PHE A 35 0.25 3.26 3.96
N PHE A 36 0.04 4.18 3.02
CA PHE A 36 1.08 4.83 2.25
C PHE A 36 1.40 6.17 2.89
N VAL A 37 2.67 6.37 3.24
CA VAL A 37 3.13 7.65 3.77
C VAL A 37 3.86 8.37 2.64
N VAL A 38 3.36 9.55 2.26
CA VAL A 38 3.86 10.29 1.09
C VAL A 38 4.14 11.76 1.41
N PRO A 39 5.13 12.39 0.75
CA PRO A 39 5.36 13.84 0.87
C PRO A 39 4.15 14.69 0.51
N THR A 40 4.00 15.87 1.13
CA THR A 40 2.95 16.86 0.83
C THR A 40 2.72 17.10 -0.67
N HIS A 41 3.79 17.28 -1.45
CA HIS A 41 3.68 17.57 -2.88
C HIS A 41 3.12 16.39 -3.71
N GLN A 42 3.15 15.17 -3.19
CA GLN A 42 2.58 13.98 -3.83
C GLN A 42 1.22 13.58 -3.25
N PHE A 43 0.81 14.15 -2.11
CA PHE A 43 -0.41 13.71 -1.42
C PHE A 43 -1.67 13.94 -2.27
N SER A 44 -1.76 15.10 -2.92
CA SER A 44 -2.90 15.45 -3.79
C SER A 44 -2.95 14.64 -5.08
N SER A 45 -1.81 14.14 -5.56
CA SER A 45 -1.69 13.35 -6.79
C SER A 45 -1.69 11.83 -6.54
N PHE A 46 -1.69 11.39 -5.28
CA PHE A 46 -1.58 9.99 -4.91
C PHE A 46 -2.83 9.21 -5.29
N LYS A 47 -2.66 8.14 -6.07
CA LYS A 47 -3.77 7.30 -6.54
C LYS A 47 -3.84 5.97 -5.78
N LYS A 48 -4.91 5.21 -6.02
CA LYS A 48 -4.99 3.82 -5.54
C LYS A 48 -3.89 2.99 -6.20
N GLN A 49 -3.12 2.28 -5.39
CA GLN A 49 -1.99 1.51 -5.87
C GLN A 49 -2.44 0.16 -6.42
N VAL A 50 -1.84 -0.25 -7.53
CA VAL A 50 -2.13 -1.53 -8.19
C VAL A 50 -1.26 -2.65 -7.66
N PHE A 51 -1.77 -3.86 -7.74
CA PHE A 51 -1.13 -5.06 -7.22
C PHE A 51 -0.39 -5.80 -8.35
N VAL A 52 0.92 -6.02 -8.20
CA VAL A 52 1.72 -6.80 -9.16
C VAL A 52 2.39 -8.02 -8.54
N GLY A 53 2.51 -9.08 -9.34
CA GLY A 53 3.23 -10.28 -8.96
C GLY A 53 4.70 -10.02 -8.64
N LYS A 54 5.37 -11.01 -8.04
CA LYS A 54 6.79 -10.93 -7.64
C LYS A 54 7.72 -10.57 -8.82
N SER A 55 7.36 -10.98 -10.03
CA SER A 55 8.10 -10.70 -11.27
C SER A 55 7.75 -9.36 -11.93
N GLY A 56 6.90 -8.52 -11.33
CA GLY A 56 6.59 -7.16 -11.79
C GLY A 56 5.69 -7.04 -13.03
N ASN A 57 5.64 -8.06 -13.89
CA ASN A 57 5.03 -7.97 -15.22
C ASN A 57 3.57 -8.47 -15.31
N SER A 58 2.97 -8.86 -14.20
CA SER A 58 1.61 -9.40 -14.18
C SER A 58 0.79 -8.67 -13.14
N SER A 59 -0.26 -7.98 -13.59
CA SER A 59 -1.34 -7.55 -12.70
C SER A 59 -1.93 -8.78 -12.06
N VAL A 60 -2.15 -8.73 -10.75
CA VAL A 60 -2.78 -9.83 -10.02
C VAL A 60 -3.98 -9.34 -9.24
N GLN A 61 -4.86 -10.28 -8.91
CA GLN A 61 -6.10 -9.98 -8.23
C GLN A 61 -5.85 -9.26 -6.89
N GLU A 62 -6.59 -8.16 -6.69
CA GLU A 62 -6.55 -7.36 -5.47
C GLU A 62 -6.90 -8.23 -4.24
N ILE A 63 -6.38 -7.83 -3.08
CA ILE A 63 -6.82 -8.39 -1.79
C ILE A 63 -8.04 -7.58 -1.37
N GLN A 64 -9.25 -8.07 -1.67
CA GLN A 64 -10.51 -7.32 -1.51
C GLN A 64 -10.69 -6.68 -0.12
N GLU A 65 -10.22 -7.35 0.93
CA GLU A 65 -10.39 -6.88 2.31
C GLU A 65 -9.28 -5.93 2.79
N LEU A 66 -8.23 -5.73 1.99
CA LEU A 66 -7.13 -4.82 2.34
C LEU A 66 -7.43 -3.41 1.84
N LYS A 67 -7.82 -2.53 2.76
CA LYS A 67 -8.03 -1.11 2.45
C LYS A 67 -6.69 -0.36 2.36
N GLN A 68 -6.57 0.51 1.37
CA GLN A 68 -5.44 1.40 1.18
C GLN A 68 -5.77 2.79 1.72
N TYR A 69 -4.86 3.35 2.49
CA TYR A 69 -4.95 4.71 3.04
C TYR A 69 -3.69 5.46 2.67
N VAL A 70 -3.80 6.77 2.49
CA VAL A 70 -2.66 7.66 2.30
C VAL A 70 -2.56 8.62 3.48
N LEU A 71 -1.35 8.80 3.99
CA LEU A 71 -1.01 9.74 5.04
C LEU A 71 -0.02 10.75 4.47
N GLU A 72 -0.32 12.01 4.66
CA GLU A 72 0.58 13.09 4.32
C GLU A 72 1.73 13.14 5.33
N LEU A 73 2.96 13.14 4.82
CA LEU A 73 4.16 13.43 5.59
C LEU A 73 4.58 14.87 5.26
N PRO A 74 4.42 15.82 6.20
CA PRO A 74 4.93 17.17 6.04
C PRO A 74 6.45 17.13 6.13
N VAL A 75 7.10 16.96 4.99
CA VAL A 75 8.54 17.17 4.85
C VAL A 75 8.74 18.67 4.72
N GLY A 76 9.14 19.31 5.83
CA GLY A 76 9.60 20.69 5.82
C GLY A 76 10.88 20.79 5.00
N ILE A 77 10.77 21.09 3.71
CA ILE A 77 11.91 21.54 2.93
C ILE A 77 12.13 22.99 3.34
N LYS A 78 13.01 23.20 4.32
CA LYS A 78 13.58 24.52 4.63
C LYS A 78 14.65 24.85 3.61
#